data_AF-A0A445L719-F1
#
_entry.id   AF-A0A445L719-F1
#
_cell.length_a   1.000
_cell.length_b   1.000
_cell.length_c   1.000
_cell.angle_alpha   90.00
_cell.angle_beta   90.00
_cell.angle_gamma   90.00
#
_symmetry.space_group_name_H-M   'P 1'
#
loop_
_entity.id
_entity.type
_entity.pdbx_description
1 polymer ?
#
loop_
_entity_poly.entity_id
_entity_poly.type
_entity_poly.pdbx_seq_one_letter_code
_entity_poly.pdbx_strand_id
1 'polypeptide(L)'
;MVESMVEAISSIETTCLQHLKLRDCSSAISFPGGRLPASLKTQVISNLKNLEFPTQHKHQLLESLLLYNSCDSLKSLPLVTFPNLKSLPIENCEHMESLLVSGAESFKSLCSLRIYQCPNFVSFWREGLPAPNLTDFEVLQPKRDCPGLAMARAFGNFCLKDYGVASVPDVSYRNLTNEDKFVVLASDGELEFHLAIRVIKVSIKSQHRLLN
;
A
#
# COMPACT_ATOMS: atom_id res chain seq x y z
N MET A 1 4.49 -2.37 -32.62
CA MET A 1 5.95 -2.64 -32.56
C MET A 1 6.41 -2.91 -31.13
N VAL A 2 6.24 -2.01 -30.16
CA VAL A 2 6.64 -2.28 -28.76
C VAL A 2 5.76 -3.33 -28.08
N GLU A 3 4.43 -3.23 -28.23
CA GLU A 3 3.50 -4.24 -27.72
C GLU A 3 3.82 -5.63 -28.29
N SER A 4 4.09 -5.69 -29.59
CA SER A 4 4.54 -6.88 -30.32
C SER A 4 5.89 -7.44 -29.80
N MET A 5 6.78 -6.58 -29.29
CA MET A 5 8.04 -7.01 -28.66
C MET A 5 7.81 -7.54 -27.25
N VAL A 6 6.93 -6.92 -26.47
CA VAL A 6 6.55 -7.44 -25.14
C VAL A 6 5.83 -8.79 -25.30
N GLU A 7 4.98 -8.93 -26.31
CA GLU A 7 4.39 -10.20 -26.72
C GLU A 7 5.44 -11.24 -27.08
N ALA A 8 6.41 -10.90 -27.92
CA ALA A 8 7.50 -11.81 -28.28
C ALA A 8 8.33 -12.22 -27.04
N ILE A 9 8.69 -11.27 -26.18
CA ILE A 9 9.51 -11.54 -24.99
C ILE A 9 8.76 -12.43 -23.99
N SER A 10 7.48 -12.17 -23.77
CA SER A 10 6.65 -12.98 -22.86
C SER A 10 6.25 -14.33 -23.46
N SER A 11 6.14 -14.46 -24.78
CA SER A 11 5.80 -15.72 -25.47
C SER A 11 6.97 -16.67 -25.68
N ILE A 12 8.21 -16.15 -25.75
CA ILE A 12 9.41 -16.96 -26.03
C ILE A 12 9.93 -17.70 -24.78
N GLU A 13 9.29 -17.59 -23.60
CA GLU A 13 9.83 -18.10 -22.33
C GLU A 13 11.33 -17.80 -22.20
N THR A 14 11.73 -16.55 -22.42
CA THR A 14 13.15 -16.20 -22.42
C THR A 14 13.77 -16.55 -21.07
N THR A 15 14.58 -17.62 -21.02
CA THR A 15 15.17 -18.14 -19.78
C THR A 15 16.42 -17.36 -19.36
N CYS A 16 16.94 -16.50 -20.24
CA CYS A 16 18.17 -15.74 -20.04
C CYS A 16 17.95 -14.22 -19.83
N LEU A 17 16.73 -13.70 -20.01
CA LEU A 17 16.46 -12.27 -19.91
C LEU A 17 16.34 -11.83 -18.44
N GLN A 18 17.46 -11.34 -17.89
CA GLN A 18 17.51 -10.91 -16.49
C GLN A 18 17.18 -9.43 -16.27
N HIS A 19 17.33 -8.58 -17.30
CA HIS A 19 17.13 -7.14 -17.21
C HIS A 19 16.25 -6.66 -18.35
N LEU A 20 15.14 -6.01 -18.03
CA LEU A 20 14.21 -5.44 -19.00
C LEU A 20 13.97 -3.97 -18.65
N LYS A 21 14.17 -3.10 -19.63
CA LYS A 21 13.92 -1.66 -19.51
C LYS A 21 12.95 -1.23 -20.60
N LEU A 22 11.82 -0.68 -20.18
CA LEU A 22 10.80 -0.12 -21.07
C LEU A 22 10.73 1.39 -20.82
N ARG A 23 10.84 2.19 -21.89
CA ARG A 23 10.93 3.64 -21.80
C ARG A 23 10.21 4.31 -22.97
N ASP A 24 9.51 5.41 -22.68
CA ASP A 24 8.96 6.34 -23.69
C ASP A 24 8.09 5.64 -24.75
N CYS A 25 7.31 4.65 -24.35
CA CYS A 25 6.45 3.92 -25.28
C CYS A 25 5.07 4.59 -25.35
N SER A 26 4.67 4.96 -26.57
CA SER A 26 3.45 5.71 -26.83
C SER A 26 2.18 4.87 -26.93
N SER A 27 2.31 3.55 -27.13
CA SER A 27 1.19 2.61 -27.14
C SER A 27 0.85 2.15 -25.72
N ALA A 28 -0.40 1.74 -25.50
CA ALA A 28 -0.73 0.93 -24.33
C ALA A 28 0.18 -0.32 -24.32
N ILE A 29 0.70 -0.66 -23.14
CA ILE A 29 1.51 -1.87 -22.97
C ILE A 29 0.78 -2.73 -21.96
N SER A 30 0.52 -3.97 -22.37
CA SER A 30 0.10 -5.04 -21.49
C SER A 30 1.12 -6.17 -21.57
N PHE A 31 1.23 -6.94 -20.49
CA PHE A 31 2.02 -8.17 -20.50
C PHE A 31 1.08 -9.35 -20.82
N PRO A 32 1.39 -10.18 -21.83
CA PRO A 32 0.56 -11.33 -22.19
C PRO A 32 0.34 -12.24 -20.99
N GLY A 33 -0.91 -12.64 -20.77
CA GLY A 33 -1.29 -13.48 -19.63
C GLY A 33 -1.02 -12.85 -18.26
N GLY A 34 -0.77 -11.53 -18.20
CA GLY A 34 -0.48 -10.82 -16.96
C GLY A 34 0.81 -11.26 -16.29
N ARG A 35 1.85 -11.62 -17.06
CA ARG A 35 3.14 -12.12 -16.53
C ARG A 35 4.35 -11.38 -17.08
N LEU A 36 5.23 -10.96 -16.18
CA LEU A 36 6.62 -10.64 -16.52
C LEU A 36 7.40 -11.91 -16.93
N PRO A 37 8.47 -11.77 -17.74
CA PRO A 37 9.36 -12.87 -18.09
C PRO A 37 9.88 -13.61 -16.86
N ALA A 38 9.86 -14.95 -16.88
CA ALA A 38 10.11 -15.77 -15.70
C ALA A 38 11.53 -15.61 -15.13
N SER A 39 12.53 -15.33 -15.97
CA SER A 39 13.95 -15.18 -15.59
C SER A 39 14.35 -13.77 -15.15
N LEU A 40 13.38 -12.84 -15.12
CA LEU A 40 13.66 -11.42 -14.91
C LEU A 40 14.04 -11.11 -13.47
N LYS A 41 15.20 -10.45 -13.29
CA LYS A 41 15.70 -9.96 -12.00
C LYS A 41 15.49 -8.47 -11.80
N THR A 42 15.55 -7.70 -12.89
CA THR A 42 15.39 -6.25 -12.85
C THR A 42 14.41 -5.77 -13.92
N GLN A 43 13.40 -5.03 -13.49
CA GLN A 43 12.47 -4.34 -14.38
C GLN A 43 12.58 -2.83 -14.16
N VAL A 44 12.82 -2.09 -15.23
CA VAL A 44 12.78 -0.63 -15.25
C VAL A 44 11.65 -0.19 -16.17
N ILE A 45 10.77 0.66 -15.66
CA ILE A 45 9.63 1.22 -16.40
C ILE A 45 9.72 2.74 -16.27
N SER A 46 9.74 3.44 -17.39
CA SER A 46 9.89 4.90 -17.42
C SER A 46 8.98 5.54 -18.46
N ASN A 47 8.25 6.58 -18.07
CA ASN A 47 7.37 7.33 -18.97
C ASN A 47 6.30 6.43 -19.63
N LEU A 48 5.77 5.45 -18.90
CA LEU A 48 4.72 4.53 -19.37
C LEU A 48 3.41 4.77 -18.61
N LYS A 49 2.58 5.63 -19.19
CA LYS A 49 1.31 6.08 -18.58
C LYS A 49 0.18 5.05 -18.72
N ASN A 50 0.08 4.43 -19.90
CA ASN A 50 -0.95 3.44 -20.22
C ASN A 50 -0.48 1.99 -19.98
N LEU A 51 0.27 1.76 -18.89
CA LEU A 51 0.80 0.44 -18.56
C LEU A 51 -0.20 -0.34 -17.70
N GLU A 52 -0.63 -1.51 -18.18
CA GLU A 52 -1.32 -2.50 -17.37
C GLU A 52 -0.28 -3.40 -16.69
N PHE A 53 -0.01 -3.11 -15.42
CA PHE A 53 1.02 -3.82 -14.69
C PHE A 53 0.55 -5.23 -14.28
N PRO A 54 1.39 -6.28 -14.44
CA PRO A 54 1.01 -7.66 -14.15
C PRO A 54 0.95 -7.87 -12.63
N THR A 55 -0.26 -7.88 -12.08
CA THR A 55 -0.51 -8.03 -10.64
C THR A 55 -0.95 -9.44 -10.24
N GLN A 56 -1.27 -10.30 -11.21
CA GLN A 56 -1.97 -11.57 -10.99
C GLN A 56 -1.06 -12.73 -10.54
N HIS A 57 0.24 -12.68 -10.82
CA HIS A 57 1.16 -13.82 -10.65
C HIS A 57 2.40 -13.46 -9.84
N LYS A 58 2.84 -14.36 -8.96
CA LYS A 58 4.07 -14.16 -8.17
C LYS A 58 5.31 -14.21 -9.07
N HIS A 59 6.13 -13.17 -9.01
CA HIS A 59 7.41 -13.04 -9.70
C HIS A 59 8.55 -13.28 -8.71
N GLN A 60 8.90 -14.55 -8.51
CA GLN A 60 9.84 -14.98 -7.47
C GLN A 60 11.30 -14.57 -7.72
N LEU A 61 11.68 -14.31 -8.97
CA LEU A 61 13.08 -13.96 -9.31
C LEU A 61 13.31 -12.45 -9.38
N LEU A 62 12.26 -11.63 -9.34
CA LEU A 62 12.41 -10.18 -9.47
C LEU A 62 12.98 -9.60 -8.17
N GLU A 63 14.17 -9.03 -8.26
CA GLU A 63 14.91 -8.45 -7.15
C GLU A 63 14.81 -6.91 -7.14
N SER A 64 14.59 -6.28 -8.30
CA SER A 64 14.51 -4.83 -8.39
C SER A 64 13.44 -4.38 -9.40
N LEU A 65 12.54 -3.50 -8.95
CA LEU A 65 11.46 -2.93 -9.75
C LEU A 65 11.53 -1.41 -9.62
N LEU A 66 11.82 -0.73 -10.73
CA LEU A 66 11.98 0.72 -10.76
C LEU A 66 10.88 1.34 -11.61
N LEU A 67 10.12 2.26 -11.03
CA LEU A 67 8.96 2.89 -11.64
C LEU A 67 9.18 4.41 -11.68
N TYR A 68 9.28 4.99 -12.88
CA TYR A 68 9.56 6.42 -13.08
C TYR A 68 8.51 7.07 -13.97
N ASN A 69 7.83 8.12 -13.50
CA ASN A 69 6.83 8.87 -14.28
C ASN A 69 5.88 7.93 -15.05
N SER A 70 5.37 6.94 -14.33
CA SER A 70 4.56 5.84 -14.85
C SER A 70 3.42 5.57 -13.88
N CYS A 71 2.65 4.52 -14.11
CA CYS A 71 1.59 4.07 -13.19
C CYS A 71 0.33 4.94 -13.16
N ASP A 72 0.01 5.66 -14.24
CA ASP A 72 -1.23 6.45 -14.28
C ASP A 72 -2.49 5.56 -14.13
N SER A 73 -2.43 4.32 -14.64
CA SER A 73 -3.47 3.31 -14.46
C SER A 73 -3.40 2.51 -13.15
N LEU A 74 -2.32 2.64 -12.37
CA LEU A 74 -2.05 1.80 -11.20
C LEU A 74 -2.11 2.64 -9.91
N LYS A 75 -3.29 2.65 -9.28
CA LYS A 75 -3.50 3.30 -7.99
C LYS A 75 -2.78 2.60 -6.84
N SER A 76 -2.62 1.29 -6.93
CA SER A 76 -2.01 0.52 -5.85
C SER A 76 -1.20 -0.66 -6.37
N LEU A 77 0.00 -0.84 -5.81
CA LEU A 77 0.94 -1.88 -6.24
C LEU A 77 0.94 -3.05 -5.24
N PRO A 78 0.49 -4.26 -5.61
CA PRO A 78 0.56 -5.42 -4.74
C PRO A 78 1.99 -5.95 -4.60
N LEU A 79 2.63 -5.66 -3.46
CA LEU A 79 3.97 -6.14 -3.16
C LEU A 79 4.04 -7.65 -3.00
N VAL A 80 2.92 -8.30 -2.64
CA VAL A 80 2.79 -9.76 -2.55
C VAL A 80 3.08 -10.48 -3.88
N THR A 81 2.99 -9.76 -4.99
CA THR A 81 3.35 -10.21 -6.33
C THR A 81 4.87 -10.35 -6.49
N PHE A 82 5.68 -9.72 -5.62
CA PHE A 82 7.15 -9.69 -5.69
C PHE A 82 7.80 -10.14 -4.37
N PRO A 83 7.72 -11.45 -4.02
CA PRO A 83 8.10 -11.93 -2.69
C PRO A 83 9.59 -11.78 -2.36
N ASN A 84 10.46 -11.71 -3.38
CA ASN A 84 11.92 -11.59 -3.22
C ASN A 84 12.46 -10.20 -3.62
N LEU A 85 11.58 -9.21 -3.73
CA LEU A 85 11.98 -7.85 -4.09
C LEU A 85 12.91 -7.26 -3.04
N LYS A 86 14.04 -6.71 -3.48
CA LYS A 86 15.06 -6.06 -2.66
C LYS A 86 14.99 -4.54 -2.75
N SER A 87 14.73 -4.02 -3.95
CA SER A 87 14.72 -2.58 -4.21
C SER A 87 13.48 -2.14 -4.99
N LEU A 88 12.80 -1.12 -4.47
CA LEU A 88 11.63 -0.52 -5.08
C LEU A 88 11.71 1.02 -5.04
N PRO A 89 12.36 1.66 -6.02
CA PRO A 89 12.21 3.09 -6.25
C PRO A 89 10.97 3.38 -7.09
N ILE A 90 10.14 4.30 -6.61
CA ILE A 90 8.96 4.83 -7.29
C ILE A 90 9.10 6.35 -7.32
N GLU A 91 9.06 6.94 -8.51
CA GLU A 91 9.27 8.37 -8.67
C GLU A 91 8.28 8.97 -9.66
N ASN A 92 7.75 10.15 -9.34
CA ASN A 92 6.85 10.91 -10.21
C ASN A 92 5.59 10.14 -10.66
N CYS A 93 5.10 9.21 -9.85
CA CYS A 93 3.86 8.47 -10.12
C CYS A 93 2.66 9.20 -9.49
N GLU A 94 1.94 10.00 -10.28
CA GLU A 94 0.91 10.91 -9.76
C GLU A 94 -0.32 10.20 -9.21
N HIS A 95 -0.74 9.09 -9.80
CA HIS A 95 -1.96 8.38 -9.42
C HIS A 95 -1.76 7.26 -8.40
N MET A 96 -0.51 6.97 -8.01
CA MET A 96 -0.20 5.95 -7.02
C MET A 96 -0.59 6.43 -5.62
N GLU A 97 -1.49 5.70 -4.98
CA GLU A 97 -2.03 6.00 -3.66
C GLU A 97 -1.43 5.09 -2.57
N SER A 98 -1.15 3.82 -2.89
CA SER A 98 -0.71 2.85 -1.87
C SER A 98 0.13 1.67 -2.38
N LEU A 99 0.89 1.06 -1.46
CA LEU A 99 1.51 -0.25 -1.69
C LEU A 99 0.67 -1.33 -1.00
N LEU A 100 0.13 -2.28 -1.77
CA LEU A 100 -0.69 -3.35 -1.22
C LEU A 100 0.14 -4.46 -0.57
N VAL A 101 -0.11 -4.70 0.71
CA VAL A 101 0.53 -5.74 1.52
C VAL A 101 -0.55 -6.66 2.07
N SER A 102 -0.32 -7.97 2.08
CA SER A 102 -1.15 -8.91 2.85
C SER A 102 -0.56 -9.05 4.25
N GLY A 103 -1.37 -8.87 5.30
CA GLY A 103 -0.91 -8.82 6.70
C GLY A 103 -0.14 -10.05 7.20
N ALA A 104 -0.20 -11.19 6.48
CA ALA A 104 0.57 -12.38 6.81
C ALA A 104 1.96 -12.46 6.11
N GLU A 105 2.19 -11.72 5.03
CA GLU A 105 3.45 -11.83 4.26
C GLU A 105 4.48 -10.80 4.72
N SER A 106 5.66 -11.29 5.14
CA SER A 106 6.80 -10.45 5.50
C SER A 106 7.75 -10.29 4.31
N PHE A 107 8.11 -9.05 3.98
CA PHE A 107 9.04 -8.72 2.90
C PHE A 107 10.48 -8.71 3.43
N LYS A 108 10.97 -9.89 3.84
CA LYS A 108 12.31 -10.05 4.40
C LYS A 108 13.43 -9.68 3.42
N SER A 109 13.16 -9.76 2.12
CA SER A 109 14.15 -9.45 1.09
C SER A 109 14.29 -7.95 0.84
N LEU A 110 13.26 -7.16 1.17
CA LEU A 110 13.21 -5.74 0.85
C LEU A 110 14.17 -4.96 1.74
N CYS A 111 15.18 -4.34 1.12
CA CYS A 111 16.22 -3.57 1.80
C CYS A 111 16.19 -2.08 1.45
N SER A 112 15.64 -1.71 0.29
CA SER A 112 15.51 -0.32 -0.17
C SER A 112 14.12 -0.05 -0.72
N LEU A 113 13.43 0.92 -0.13
CA LEU A 113 12.14 1.41 -0.60
C LEU A 113 12.19 2.93 -0.65
N ARG A 114 12.04 3.49 -1.84
CA ARG A 114 12.13 4.94 -2.03
C ARG A 114 10.96 5.45 -2.87
N ILE A 115 10.26 6.45 -2.36
CA ILE A 115 9.11 7.06 -3.01
C ILE A 115 9.35 8.56 -3.11
N TYR A 116 9.52 9.06 -4.33
CA TYR A 116 9.83 10.46 -4.61
C TYR A 116 8.77 11.11 -5.47
N GLN A 117 8.34 12.31 -5.11
CA GLN A 117 7.46 13.11 -5.98
C GLN A 117 6.17 12.40 -6.40
N CYS A 118 5.63 11.52 -5.55
CA CYS A 118 4.33 10.86 -5.75
C CYS A 118 3.27 11.59 -4.90
N PRO A 119 2.58 12.63 -5.40
CA PRO A 119 1.75 13.53 -4.60
C PRO A 119 0.54 12.88 -3.94
N ASN A 120 -0.05 11.85 -4.57
CA ASN A 120 -1.22 11.16 -4.05
C ASN A 120 -0.88 9.94 -3.19
N PHE A 121 0.40 9.63 -2.98
CA PHE A 121 0.77 8.50 -2.12
C PHE A 121 0.38 8.79 -0.67
N VAL A 122 -0.41 7.91 -0.07
CA VAL A 122 -1.00 8.09 1.27
C VAL A 122 -0.44 7.07 2.25
N SER A 123 -0.31 5.81 1.86
CA SER A 123 0.00 4.76 2.84
C SER A 123 0.59 3.47 2.26
N PHE A 124 1.32 2.78 3.12
CA PHE A 124 1.50 1.33 3.09
C PHE A 124 0.27 0.76 3.83
N TRP A 125 -0.26 -0.42 3.49
CA TRP A 125 -1.50 -0.97 4.09
C TRP A 125 -1.72 -0.66 5.57
N ARG A 126 -2.98 -0.67 6.03
CA ARG A 126 -3.42 -0.30 7.39
C ARG A 126 -2.53 -0.80 8.55
N GLU A 127 -1.92 -1.97 8.42
CA GLU A 127 -1.06 -2.59 9.45
C GLU A 127 0.44 -2.25 9.35
N GLY A 128 0.84 -1.47 8.33
CA GLY A 128 2.21 -1.08 8.04
C GLY A 128 2.90 -1.94 6.97
N LEU A 129 4.22 -1.77 6.85
CA LEU A 129 5.08 -2.52 5.92
C LEU A 129 5.97 -3.49 6.71
N PRO A 130 5.69 -4.81 6.71
CA PRO A 130 6.46 -5.81 7.45
C PRO A 130 7.78 -6.17 6.75
N ALA A 131 8.69 -5.19 6.66
CA ALA A 131 10.00 -5.30 6.02
C ALA A 131 11.12 -5.19 7.08
N PRO A 132 11.46 -6.28 7.79
CA PRO A 132 12.40 -6.25 8.92
C PRO A 132 13.85 -5.94 8.53
N ASN A 133 14.21 -6.14 7.26
CA ASN A 133 15.55 -5.90 6.73
C ASN A 133 15.64 -4.59 5.93
N LEU A 134 14.65 -3.70 6.07
CA LEU A 134 14.63 -2.42 5.38
C LEU A 134 15.71 -1.51 5.98
N THR A 135 16.75 -1.25 5.21
CA THR A 135 17.90 -0.42 5.62
C THR A 135 17.85 0.98 5.03
N ASP A 136 17.16 1.13 3.91
CA ASP A 136 17.05 2.37 3.16
C ASP A 136 15.58 2.65 2.88
N PHE A 137 15.04 3.68 3.54
CA PHE A 137 13.65 4.06 3.42
C PHE A 137 13.53 5.57 3.28
N GLU A 138 13.00 6.01 2.15
CA GLU A 138 12.80 7.43 1.90
C GLU A 138 11.45 7.68 1.24
N VAL A 139 10.68 8.62 1.80
CA VAL A 139 9.45 9.11 1.18
C VAL A 139 9.53 10.63 1.15
N LEU A 140 9.71 11.20 -0.03
CA LEU A 140 9.84 12.64 -0.23
C LEU A 140 8.73 13.14 -1.13
N GLN A 141 7.84 13.96 -0.58
CA GLN A 141 6.77 14.63 -1.33
C GLN A 141 7.04 16.13 -1.39
N PRO A 142 7.19 16.73 -2.59
CA PRO A 142 7.55 18.15 -2.71
C PRO A 142 6.48 19.13 -2.20
N LYS A 143 5.25 18.64 -1.91
CA LYS A 143 4.13 19.44 -1.41
C LYS A 143 3.76 19.14 0.05
N ARG A 144 4.46 18.24 0.75
CA ARG A 144 4.16 17.88 2.14
C ARG A 144 5.44 17.81 2.95
N ASP A 145 5.53 18.61 4.01
CA ASP A 145 6.69 18.66 4.91
C ASP A 145 6.79 17.43 5.83
N CYS A 146 5.76 16.60 5.90
CA CYS A 146 5.74 15.40 6.71
C CYS A 146 5.01 14.24 6.01
N PRO A 147 5.44 12.99 6.25
CA PRO A 147 4.68 11.82 5.83
C PRO A 147 3.35 11.89 6.57
N GLY A 148 2.23 12.04 5.84
CA GLY A 148 0.90 12.25 6.42
C GLY A 148 0.55 11.23 7.52
N LEU A 149 -0.46 11.54 8.35
CA LEU A 149 -0.77 10.82 9.58
C LEU A 149 -0.83 9.28 9.44
N ALA A 150 -1.34 8.77 8.32
CA ALA A 150 -1.39 7.34 8.00
C ALA A 150 0.01 6.70 7.93
N MET A 151 0.99 7.35 7.30
CA MET A 151 2.37 6.86 7.24
C MET A 151 3.06 6.93 8.60
N ALA A 152 2.84 8.01 9.36
CA ALA A 152 3.38 8.13 10.72
C ALA A 152 2.84 7.04 11.65
N ARG A 153 1.56 6.70 11.54
CA ARG A 153 0.94 5.59 12.29
C ARG A 153 1.46 4.22 11.84
N ALA A 154 1.54 3.97 10.54
CA ALA A 154 2.13 2.74 10.01
C ALA A 154 3.56 2.53 10.53
N PHE A 155 4.35 3.61 10.58
CA PHE A 155 5.69 3.58 11.14
C PHE A 155 5.67 3.38 12.67
N GLY A 156 4.80 4.07 13.40
CA GLY A 156 4.65 3.88 14.85
C GLY A 156 4.24 2.45 15.21
N ASN A 157 3.27 1.88 14.49
CA ASN A 157 2.82 0.51 14.68
C ASN A 157 3.91 -0.53 14.37
N PHE A 158 4.77 -0.26 13.38
CA PHE A 158 5.83 -1.19 12.98
C PHE A 158 7.10 -1.02 13.81
N CYS A 159 7.64 0.20 13.91
CA CYS A 159 8.93 0.50 14.53
C CYS A 159 8.87 0.77 16.03
N LEU A 160 7.73 1.23 16.56
CA LEU A 160 7.59 1.61 17.97
C LEU A 160 6.69 0.66 18.77
N LYS A 161 6.19 -0.42 18.15
CA LYS A 161 5.42 -1.46 18.84
C LYS A 161 6.16 -2.00 20.07
N ASP A 162 7.45 -2.25 19.94
CA ASP A 162 8.29 -2.80 21.01
C ASP A 162 8.67 -1.73 22.06
N TYR A 163 8.36 -0.46 21.78
CA TYR A 163 8.55 0.69 22.66
C TYR A 163 7.23 1.19 23.26
N GLY A 164 6.16 0.39 23.21
CA GLY A 164 4.89 0.67 23.89
C GLY A 164 3.86 1.46 23.07
N VAL A 165 4.11 1.70 21.77
CA VAL A 165 3.07 2.20 20.86
C VAL A 165 2.13 1.03 20.53
N ALA A 166 1.12 0.84 21.36
CA ALA A 166 0.15 -0.23 21.20
C ALA A 166 -0.77 0.04 20.00
N SER A 167 -0.70 -0.82 18.98
CA SER A 167 -1.69 -0.88 17.90
C SER A 167 -2.96 -1.63 18.32
N VAL A 168 -2.92 -2.32 19.47
CA VAL A 168 -4.07 -2.99 20.06
C VAL A 168 -4.90 -1.93 20.80
N PRO A 169 -6.17 -1.71 20.42
CA PRO A 169 -7.03 -0.78 21.12
C PRO A 169 -7.23 -1.26 22.56
N ASP A 170 -7.07 -0.34 23.52
CA ASP A 170 -7.52 -0.61 24.89
C ASP A 170 -9.06 -0.57 24.90
N VAL A 171 -9.69 -1.70 25.20
CA VAL A 171 -11.14 -1.86 25.16
C VAL A 171 -11.67 -1.93 26.58
N SER A 172 -12.28 -0.83 27.03
CA SER A 172 -13.01 -0.78 28.29
C SER A 172 -14.51 -0.90 28.08
N TYR A 173 -15.20 -1.63 28.96
CA TYR A 173 -16.65 -1.71 28.99
C TYR A 173 -17.18 -0.98 30.22
N ARG A 174 -18.25 -0.19 30.04
CA ARG A 174 -18.98 0.44 31.15
C ARG A 174 -20.48 0.25 30.94
N ASN A 175 -21.17 -0.16 31.99
CA ASN A 175 -22.62 -0.22 31.99
C ASN A 175 -23.18 1.21 32.05
N LEU A 176 -24.06 1.54 31.11
CA LEU A 176 -24.78 2.80 31.13
C LEU A 176 -25.83 2.79 32.24
N THR A 177 -25.93 3.88 33.00
CA THR A 177 -26.95 4.07 34.01
C THR A 177 -27.92 5.18 33.58
N ASN A 178 -29.01 5.34 34.33
CA ASN A 178 -29.96 6.43 34.10
C ASN A 178 -29.37 7.83 34.42
N GLU A 179 -28.16 7.89 34.99
CA GLU A 179 -27.45 9.15 35.26
C GLU A 179 -26.60 9.62 34.07
N ASP A 180 -26.27 8.73 33.14
CA ASP A 180 -25.50 9.05 31.95
C ASP A 180 -26.37 9.77 30.90
N LYS A 181 -26.08 11.04 30.61
CA LYS A 181 -26.94 11.90 29.76
C LYS A 181 -26.63 11.82 28.26
N PHE A 182 -25.40 11.48 27.89
CA PHE A 182 -24.94 11.32 26.51
C PHE A 182 -23.67 10.48 26.48
N VAL A 183 -23.40 9.86 25.33
CA VAL A 183 -22.15 9.13 25.07
C VAL A 183 -21.36 9.90 24.02
N VAL A 184 -20.07 10.15 24.31
CA VAL A 184 -19.13 10.71 23.35
C VAL A 184 -18.34 9.57 22.74
N LEU A 185 -18.44 9.40 21.43
CA LEU A 185 -17.57 8.51 20.67
C LEU A 185 -16.49 9.38 20.02
N ALA A 186 -15.26 9.24 20.48
CA ALA A 186 -14.09 9.83 19.85
C ALA A 186 -13.26 8.70 19.22
N SER A 187 -13.00 8.78 17.92
CA SER A 187 -12.05 7.91 17.23
C SER A 187 -10.83 8.74 16.92
N ASP A 188 -9.65 8.19 17.16
CA ASP A 188 -8.33 8.79 16.98
C ASP A 188 -7.91 8.90 15.49
N GLY A 189 -8.87 9.06 14.58
CA GLY A 189 -8.61 9.58 13.23
C GLY A 189 -8.40 8.56 12.12
N GLU A 190 -9.28 7.56 11.98
CA GLU A 190 -9.29 6.70 10.78
C GLU A 190 -10.72 6.41 10.27
N LEU A 191 -11.47 7.47 9.98
CA LEU A 191 -12.72 7.36 9.22
C LEU A 191 -12.71 8.40 8.10
N GLU A 192 -11.86 8.18 7.10
CA GLU A 192 -11.85 8.95 5.84
C GLU A 192 -13.14 8.81 5.02
N PHE A 193 -14.22 8.22 5.54
CA PHE A 193 -15.50 8.31 4.86
C PHE A 193 -16.73 8.78 5.64
N HIS A 194 -16.85 8.80 6.99
CA HIS A 194 -18.10 9.34 7.59
C HIS A 194 -18.19 9.61 9.12
N LEU A 195 -17.11 9.92 9.87
CA LEU A 195 -17.30 10.29 11.30
C LEU A 195 -16.88 11.73 11.62
N ALA A 196 -17.85 12.62 11.43
CA ALA A 196 -18.02 13.77 12.30
C ALA A 196 -18.28 13.27 13.73
N ILE A 197 -17.79 14.01 14.74
CA ILE A 197 -18.16 13.82 16.14
C ILE A 197 -19.70 13.77 16.23
N ARG A 198 -20.27 12.57 16.43
CA ARG A 198 -21.70 12.38 16.63
C ARG A 198 -21.94 12.25 18.12
N VAL A 199 -22.48 13.29 18.74
CA VAL A 199 -23.07 13.20 20.07
C VAL A 199 -24.39 12.43 19.92
N ILE A 200 -24.40 11.16 20.33
CA ILE A 200 -25.62 10.36 20.33
C ILE A 200 -26.31 10.53 21.69
N LYS A 201 -27.50 11.15 21.69
CA LYS A 201 -28.35 11.22 22.89
C LYS A 201 -29.14 9.92 23.00
N VAL A 202 -28.73 9.03 23.91
CA VAL A 202 -29.43 7.77 24.18
C VAL A 202 -30.58 8.07 25.15
N SER A 203 -31.83 7.89 24.72
CA SER A 203 -33.01 8.02 25.59
C SER A 203 -33.47 6.61 25.99
N ILE A 204 -33.07 6.15 27.17
CA ILE A 204 -33.50 4.86 27.72
C ILE A 204 -34.94 5.02 28.25
N LYS A 205 -35.95 4.52 27.52
CA LYS A 205 -37.32 4.42 28.05
C LYS A 205 -37.42 3.15 28.91
N SER A 206 -37.57 3.30 30.22
CA SER A 206 -37.93 2.19 31.10
C SER A 206 -39.37 1.78 30.82
N GLN A 207 -39.60 0.52 30.42
CA GLN A 207 -40.93 -0.08 30.51
C GLN A 207 -41.02 -0.82 31.84
N HIS A 208 -41.62 -0.18 32.84
CA HIS A 208 -42.12 -0.86 34.03
C HIS A 208 -43.31 -1.74 33.62
N ARG A 209 -43.12 -3.07 33.58
CA ARG A 209 -44.24 -4.02 33.74
C ARG A 209 -44.44 -4.24 35.23
N LEU A 210 -45.47 -3.61 35.78
CA LEU A 210 -46.02 -3.97 37.07
C LEU A 210 -46.64 -5.36 36.96
N LEU A 211 -46.17 -6.28 37.79
CA LEU A 211 -46.87 -7.51 38.14
C LEU A 211 -48.06 -7.12 39.03
N ASN A 212 -49.26 -7.53 38.63
CA ASN A 212 -50.37 -7.88 39.51
C ASN A 212 -50.97 -9.17 38.95
#